data_AF-A0A4S4G1C4-F1
#
_entry.id   AF-A0A4S4G1C4-F1
#
_cell.length_a   1.000
_cell.length_b   1.000
_cell.length_c   1.000
_cell.angle_alpha   90.00
_cell.angle_beta   90.00
_cell.angle_gamma   90.00
#
_symmetry.space_group_name_H-M   'P 1'
#
loop_
_entity.id
_entity.type
_entity.pdbx_description
1 polymer ?
#
loop_
_entity_poly.entity_id
_entity_poly.type
_entity_poly.pdbx_seq_one_letter_code
_entity_poly.pdbx_strand_id
1 'polypeptide(L)'
;MGMRTRGSGSNDPRLRAREERARREAAALPPEPAAPPASAAEARAAREARAAGSTPTKRSARDVAAVRAARSERATPQRRRWSRGKVVALVLSLLLVGLAATAVAGFSWLRWFSADDAADIQGTWYLAGTSTPIEITEDRINLTKDVSYRYALDTGDKTIAFTFTNLAGSGCYRFSLDRNQLALVDGSFTGGDTLGRDIGWTLEALVKKLQGETLAPAEAGAEGLTLLSRTPSGSA
;
A
#
# COMPACT_ATOMS: atom_id res chain seq x y z
N MET A 1 -7.82 61.20 -18.99
CA MET A 1 -7.25 61.27 -17.63
C MET A 1 -8.33 60.81 -16.65
N GLY A 2 -8.08 59.78 -15.83
CA GLY A 2 -8.88 59.48 -14.62
C GLY A 2 -9.78 58.23 -14.66
N MET A 3 -9.31 57.16 -14.02
CA MET A 3 -9.83 55.80 -13.92
C MET A 3 -11.23 55.65 -13.30
N ARG A 4 -12.05 54.75 -13.86
CA ARG A 4 -13.14 54.06 -13.14
C ARG A 4 -12.67 52.64 -12.81
N THR A 5 -12.48 52.36 -11.53
CA THR A 5 -12.25 51.01 -11.01
C THR A 5 -13.57 50.23 -11.05
N ARG A 6 -13.68 49.28 -11.99
CA ARG A 6 -14.79 48.31 -12.01
C ARG A 6 -14.21 46.96 -11.57
N GLY A 7 -14.62 46.51 -10.39
CA GLY A 7 -14.32 45.18 -9.90
C GLY A 7 -14.78 44.13 -10.91
N SER A 8 -13.82 43.42 -11.48
CA SER A 8 -14.06 42.28 -12.35
C SER A 8 -14.39 41.09 -11.46
N GLY A 9 -15.68 40.96 -11.11
CA GLY A 9 -16.20 39.72 -10.56
C GLY A 9 -16.14 38.65 -11.65
N SER A 10 -15.15 37.76 -11.56
CA SER A 10 -15.00 36.59 -12.41
C SER A 10 -16.32 35.81 -12.42
N ASN A 11 -16.98 35.76 -13.58
CA ASN A 11 -18.21 35.03 -13.80
C ASN A 11 -17.91 33.57 -14.21
N ASP A 12 -16.96 32.94 -13.50
CA ASP A 12 -16.57 31.56 -13.76
C ASP A 12 -17.37 30.62 -12.83
N PRO A 13 -18.26 29.78 -13.38
CA PRO A 13 -19.08 28.86 -12.59
C PRO A 13 -18.25 27.82 -11.83
N ARG A 14 -17.02 27.53 -12.27
CA ARG A 14 -16.12 26.58 -11.58
C ARG A 14 -15.49 27.17 -10.33
N LEU A 15 -15.22 28.48 -10.33
CA LEU A 15 -14.74 29.20 -9.16
C LEU A 15 -15.84 29.31 -8.09
N ARG A 16 -17.09 29.59 -8.47
CA ARG A 16 -18.22 29.57 -7.53
C ARG A 16 -18.47 28.20 -6.92
N ALA A 17 -18.40 27.14 -7.74
CA ALA A 17 -18.54 25.78 -7.25
C ALA A 17 -17.41 25.42 -6.27
N ARG A 18 -16.18 25.88 -6.51
CA ARG A 18 -15.05 25.71 -5.57
C ARG A 18 -15.22 26.52 -4.29
N GLU A 19 -15.69 27.76 -4.36
CA GLU A 19 -15.93 28.60 -3.19
C GLU A 19 -17.11 28.10 -2.34
N GLU A 20 -18.20 27.63 -2.96
CA GLU A 20 -19.30 26.99 -2.23
C GLU A 20 -18.86 25.66 -1.62
N ARG A 21 -18.05 24.86 -2.32
CA ARG A 21 -17.51 23.62 -1.77
C ARG A 21 -16.58 23.88 -0.60
N ALA A 22 -15.71 24.89 -0.70
CA ALA A 22 -14.83 25.31 0.40
C ALA A 22 -15.63 25.89 1.59
N ARG A 23 -16.71 26.64 1.35
CA ARG A 23 -17.60 27.12 2.42
C ARG A 23 -18.39 25.99 3.07
N ARG A 24 -18.85 25.00 2.30
CA ARG A 24 -19.53 23.80 2.83
C ARG A 24 -18.57 22.89 3.60
N GLU A 25 -17.32 22.79 3.17
CA GLU A 25 -16.26 22.03 3.84
C GLU A 25 -15.80 22.73 5.13
N ALA A 26 -15.72 24.07 5.13
CA ALA A 26 -15.51 24.88 6.33
C ALA A 26 -16.70 24.84 7.32
N ALA A 27 -17.93 24.65 6.82
CA ALA A 27 -19.14 24.52 7.64
C ALA A 27 -19.43 23.08 8.10
N ALA A 28 -18.77 22.07 7.50
CA ALA A 28 -18.95 20.65 7.82
C ALA A 28 -17.85 20.09 8.75
N LEU A 29 -16.87 20.90 9.14
CA LEU A 29 -15.94 20.55 10.21
C LEU A 29 -16.69 20.55 11.55
N PRO A 30 -16.73 19.43 12.29
CA PRO A 30 -17.27 19.41 13.63
C PRO A 30 -16.46 20.36 14.52
N PRO A 31 -17.10 21.07 15.48
CA PRO A 31 -16.35 21.91 16.42
C PRO A 31 -15.33 21.03 17.15
N GLU A 32 -14.08 21.50 17.17
CA GLU A 32 -13.00 20.96 17.98
C GLU A 32 -13.50 20.82 19.43
N PRO A 33 -13.36 19.65 20.09
CA PRO A 33 -13.76 19.50 21.47
C PRO A 33 -12.85 20.37 22.35
N ALA A 34 -13.39 21.50 22.81
CA ALA A 34 -12.79 22.33 23.83
C ALA A 34 -12.44 21.46 25.06
N ALA A 35 -11.20 21.57 25.52
CA ALA A 35 -10.75 20.98 26.77
C ALA A 35 -11.68 21.41 27.92
N PRO A 36 -12.09 20.48 28.82
CA PRO A 36 -12.99 20.82 29.91
C PRO A 36 -12.29 21.75 30.92
N PRO A 37 -12.93 22.84 31.39
CA PRO A 37 -12.42 23.59 32.53
C PRO A 37 -12.55 22.74 33.80
N ALA A 38 -11.46 22.68 34.55
CA ALA A 38 -11.28 21.87 35.75
C ALA A 38 -12.14 22.26 36.98
N SER A 39 -13.27 22.95 36.84
CA SER A 39 -13.93 23.61 37.99
C SER A 39 -15.28 23.01 38.44
N ALA A 40 -15.78 21.94 37.83
CA ALA A 40 -17.04 21.30 38.24
C ALA A 40 -16.85 20.05 39.13
N ALA A 41 -15.67 19.42 39.08
CA ALA A 41 -15.34 18.26 39.92
C ALA A 41 -14.93 18.66 41.35
N GLU A 42 -14.30 19.83 41.51
CA GLU A 42 -13.88 20.35 42.82
C GLU A 42 -15.07 20.84 43.67
N ALA A 43 -16.16 21.29 43.04
CA ALA A 43 -17.36 21.76 43.74
C ALA A 43 -18.21 20.60 44.33
N ARG A 44 -18.09 19.38 43.78
CA ARG A 44 -18.84 18.20 44.29
C ARG A 44 -18.11 17.52 45.45
N ALA A 45 -16.78 17.51 45.43
CA ALA A 45 -15.95 16.99 46.52
C ALA A 45 -16.05 17.85 47.81
N ALA A 46 -16.26 19.16 47.68
CA ALA A 46 -16.40 20.06 48.82
C ALA A 46 -17.77 19.96 49.55
N ARG A 47 -18.81 19.41 48.90
CA ARG A 47 -20.16 19.28 49.49
C ARG A 47 -20.40 17.97 50.24
N GLU A 48 -19.68 16.90 49.92
CA GLU A 48 -19.75 15.64 50.67
C GLU A 48 -18.88 15.65 51.95
N ALA A 49 -17.88 16.52 52.02
CA ALA A 49 -17.02 16.66 53.20
C ALA A 49 -17.65 17.49 54.35
N ARG A 50 -18.85 18.07 54.18
CA ARG A 50 -19.47 18.98 55.17
C ARG A 50 -20.75 18.47 55.82
N ALA A 51 -21.08 17.19 55.65
CA ALA A 51 -22.24 16.54 56.28
C ALA A 51 -21.81 15.45 57.29
N ALA A 52 -21.03 15.83 58.31
CA ALA A 52 -20.88 15.04 59.54
C ALA A 52 -20.26 15.90 60.66
N GLY A 53 -21.00 16.90 61.15
CA GLY A 53 -20.92 17.25 62.58
C GLY A 53 -21.60 16.14 63.39
N SER A 54 -21.28 15.82 64.64
CA SER A 54 -20.51 16.54 65.65
C SER A 54 -20.41 15.69 66.93
N THR A 55 -19.20 15.43 67.42
CA THR A 55 -18.76 15.38 68.85
C THR A 55 -19.38 14.30 69.81
N PRO A 56 -18.87 14.11 71.06
CA PRO A 56 -17.83 13.10 71.36
C PRO A 56 -18.15 12.20 72.58
N THR A 57 -17.74 10.93 72.59
CA THR A 57 -17.69 10.14 73.84
C THR A 57 -16.32 9.48 74.06
N LYS A 58 -15.62 10.03 75.05
CA LYS A 58 -14.65 9.44 75.99
C LYS A 58 -13.89 8.17 75.57
N ARG A 59 -12.63 8.39 75.14
CA ARG A 59 -11.37 7.89 75.74
C ARG A 59 -11.32 6.41 76.18
N SER A 60 -10.49 5.61 75.48
CA SER A 60 -9.59 4.67 76.16
C SER A 60 -8.26 4.52 75.40
N ALA A 61 -7.14 4.47 76.13
CA ALA A 61 -5.78 4.57 75.62
C ALA A 61 -5.24 3.27 74.97
N ARG A 62 -6.10 2.44 74.37
CA ARG A 62 -5.69 1.22 73.66
C ARG A 62 -5.63 1.35 72.14
N ASP A 63 -6.23 2.40 71.55
CA ASP A 63 -6.30 2.53 70.09
C ASP A 63 -5.10 3.26 69.46
N VAL A 64 -4.24 3.88 70.26
CA VAL A 64 -3.07 4.62 69.75
C VAL A 64 -1.93 3.69 69.30
N ALA A 65 -1.94 2.42 69.74
CA ALA A 65 -1.00 1.41 69.25
C ALA A 65 -1.38 0.86 67.86
N ALA A 66 -2.68 0.86 67.51
CA ALA A 66 -3.16 0.39 66.21
C ALA A 66 -2.95 1.41 65.07
N VAL A 67 -2.98 2.72 65.40
CA VAL A 67 -2.88 3.78 64.38
C VAL A 67 -1.43 4.03 63.92
N ARG A 68 -0.41 3.62 64.68
CA ARG A 68 1.00 3.70 64.24
C ARG A 68 1.43 2.56 63.31
N ALA A 69 0.65 1.48 63.21
CA ALA A 69 0.87 0.41 62.24
C ALA A 69 0.27 0.71 60.86
N ALA A 70 -0.68 1.65 60.77
CA ALA A 70 -1.40 1.98 59.54
C ALA A 70 -0.72 3.05 58.66
N ARG A 71 0.51 3.48 58.98
CA ARG A 71 1.28 4.48 58.20
C ARG A 71 2.52 3.88 57.53
N SER A 72 2.38 2.65 57.03
CA SER A 72 3.44 2.00 56.25
C SER A 72 2.88 1.28 55.03
N GLU A 73 2.05 1.96 54.24
CA GLU A 73 1.85 1.57 52.84
C GLU A 73 2.19 2.76 51.95
N ARG A 74 3.49 2.91 51.68
CA ARG A 74 3.92 3.54 50.43
C ARG A 74 3.35 2.66 49.32
N ALA A 75 2.27 3.12 48.68
CA ALA A 75 1.84 2.60 47.39
C ALA A 75 3.02 2.77 46.42
N THR A 76 3.83 1.71 46.31
CA THR A 76 4.85 1.63 45.29
C THR A 76 4.14 1.58 43.95
N PRO A 77 4.54 2.35 42.93
CA PRO A 77 3.93 2.25 41.61
C PRO A 77 4.20 0.83 41.12
N GLN A 78 3.16 0.00 41.15
CA GLN A 78 3.23 -1.37 40.68
C GLN A 78 3.48 -1.29 39.18
N ARG A 79 4.76 -1.29 38.78
CA ARG A 79 5.18 -1.43 37.40
C ARG A 79 4.42 -2.63 36.87
N ARG A 80 3.48 -2.39 35.95
CA ARG A 80 2.64 -3.42 35.34
C ARG A 80 3.58 -4.39 34.64
N ARG A 81 4.03 -5.43 35.36
CA ARG A 81 4.93 -6.45 34.84
C ARG A 81 4.12 -7.20 33.79
N TRP A 82 4.48 -7.05 32.52
CA TRP A 82 3.86 -7.82 31.45
C TRP A 82 4.10 -9.30 31.76
N SER A 83 3.05 -10.12 31.69
CA SER A 83 3.21 -11.57 31.84
C SER A 83 4.15 -12.07 30.74
N ARG A 84 4.89 -13.15 31.02
CA ARG A 84 5.80 -13.77 30.03
C ARG A 84 5.08 -14.03 28.70
N GLY A 85 3.81 -14.44 28.76
CA GLY A 85 2.97 -14.62 27.56
C GLY A 85 2.74 -13.35 26.74
N LYS A 86 2.59 -12.17 27.36
CA LYS A 86 2.45 -10.89 26.65
C LYS A 86 3.76 -10.48 25.97
N VAL A 87 4.89 -10.76 26.61
CA VAL A 87 6.21 -10.50 26.01
C VAL A 87 6.44 -11.43 24.81
N VAL A 88 6.15 -12.73 24.95
CA VAL A 88 6.26 -13.69 23.84
C VAL A 88 5.35 -13.30 22.67
N ALA A 89 4.09 -12.94 22.94
CA ALA A 89 3.17 -12.50 21.90
C ALA A 89 3.65 -11.24 21.18
N LEU A 90 4.21 -10.26 21.91
CA LEU A 90 4.80 -9.07 21.33
C LEU A 90 6.00 -9.41 20.43
N VAL A 91 6.91 -10.27 20.91
CA VAL A 91 8.09 -10.68 20.14
C VAL A 91 7.68 -11.40 18.86
N LEU A 92 6.75 -12.35 18.92
CA LEU A 92 6.25 -13.06 17.75
C LEU A 92 5.57 -12.10 16.76
N SER A 93 4.79 -11.14 17.26
CA SER A 93 4.16 -10.12 16.42
C SER A 93 5.21 -9.26 15.71
N LEU A 94 6.26 -8.83 16.41
CA LEU A 94 7.35 -8.06 15.81
C LEU A 94 8.12 -8.87 14.76
N LEU A 95 8.34 -10.17 14.99
CA LEU A 95 8.98 -11.05 14.01
C LEU A 95 8.11 -11.23 12.75
N LEU A 96 6.80 -11.44 12.92
CA LEU A 96 5.85 -11.55 11.80
C LEU A 96 5.80 -10.26 10.98
N VAL A 97 5.73 -9.11 11.64
CA VAL A 97 5.73 -7.80 10.96
C VAL A 97 7.06 -7.57 10.24
N GLY A 98 8.19 -7.90 10.85
CA GLY A 98 9.51 -7.80 10.22
C GLY A 98 9.64 -8.70 8.98
N LEU A 99 9.14 -9.93 9.05
CA LEU A 99 9.13 -10.86 7.91
C LEU A 99 8.23 -10.34 6.78
N ALA A 100 7.02 -9.86 7.11
CA ALA A 100 6.11 -9.29 6.13
C ALA A 100 6.71 -8.04 5.46
N ALA A 101 7.34 -7.15 6.23
CA ALA A 101 8.02 -5.97 5.69
C ALA A 101 9.15 -6.35 4.73
N THR A 102 9.95 -7.37 5.08
CA THR A 102 11.02 -7.88 4.22
C THR A 102 10.46 -8.47 2.92
N ALA A 103 9.37 -9.24 3.00
CA ALA A 103 8.71 -9.82 1.83
C ALA A 103 8.15 -8.75 0.88
N VAL A 104 7.47 -7.73 1.43
CA VAL A 104 6.94 -6.60 0.65
C VAL A 104 8.07 -5.80 0.00
N ALA A 105 9.14 -5.50 0.75
CA ALA A 105 10.30 -4.78 0.21
C ALA A 105 11.01 -5.58 -0.89
N GLY A 106 11.24 -6.88 -0.66
CA GLY A 106 11.88 -7.76 -1.64
C GLY A 106 11.05 -7.93 -2.91
N PHE A 107 9.73 -8.12 -2.76
CA PHE A 107 8.82 -8.17 -3.91
C PHE A 107 8.78 -6.85 -4.68
N SER A 108 8.70 -5.71 -3.96
CA SER A 108 8.69 -4.39 -4.59
C SER A 108 9.98 -4.13 -5.37
N TRP A 109 11.12 -4.50 -4.79
CA TRP A 109 12.42 -4.43 -5.47
C TRP A 109 12.42 -5.27 -6.75
N LEU A 110 12.03 -6.54 -6.67
CA LEU A 110 12.00 -7.44 -7.82
C LEU A 110 11.02 -6.98 -8.92
N ARG A 111 9.89 -6.41 -8.54
CA ARG A 111 8.86 -5.99 -9.49
C ARG A 111 9.24 -4.72 -10.25
N TRP A 112 9.80 -3.71 -9.59
CA TRP A 112 9.96 -2.38 -10.19
C TRP A 112 11.40 -1.90 -10.33
N PHE A 113 12.33 -2.41 -9.52
CA PHE A 113 13.66 -1.79 -9.39
C PHE A 113 14.81 -2.72 -9.82
N SER A 114 14.60 -4.03 -9.86
CA SER A 114 15.68 -4.97 -10.18
C SER A 114 16.08 -4.99 -11.65
N ALA A 115 15.24 -4.45 -12.54
CA ALA A 115 15.42 -4.51 -13.99
C ALA A 115 14.71 -3.34 -14.69
N ASP A 116 15.12 -3.05 -15.91
CA ASP A 116 14.54 -1.99 -16.74
C ASP A 116 13.65 -2.62 -17.82
N ASP A 117 12.35 -2.68 -17.56
CA ASP A 117 11.39 -3.27 -18.49
C ASP A 117 11.36 -2.59 -19.87
N ALA A 118 11.60 -1.28 -19.92
CA ALA A 118 11.56 -0.53 -21.18
C ALA A 118 12.77 -0.86 -22.07
N ALA A 119 13.93 -1.14 -21.48
CA ALA A 119 15.10 -1.62 -22.20
C ALA A 119 14.98 -3.12 -22.51
N ASP A 120 14.58 -3.92 -21.54
CA ASP A 120 14.60 -5.38 -21.61
C ASP A 120 13.54 -5.97 -22.55
N ILE A 121 12.47 -5.23 -22.88
CA ILE A 121 11.51 -5.64 -23.90
C ILE A 121 12.10 -5.56 -25.32
N GLN A 122 13.15 -4.76 -25.53
CA GLN A 122 13.67 -4.47 -26.87
C GLN A 122 14.58 -5.59 -27.40
N GLY A 123 14.80 -5.57 -28.71
CA GLY A 123 15.61 -6.51 -29.47
C GLY A 123 14.80 -7.66 -30.07
N THR A 124 15.51 -8.71 -30.46
CA THR A 124 14.91 -9.85 -31.15
C THR A 124 14.28 -10.82 -30.16
N TRP A 125 13.07 -11.25 -30.52
CA TRP A 125 12.27 -12.26 -29.84
C TRP A 125 11.78 -13.30 -30.86
N TYR A 126 11.44 -14.49 -30.36
CA TYR A 126 10.87 -15.58 -31.15
C TYR A 126 9.55 -16.00 -30.53
N LEU A 127 8.53 -16.18 -31.37
CA LEU A 127 7.26 -16.73 -30.90
C LEU A 127 7.48 -18.17 -30.42
N ALA A 128 7.00 -18.50 -29.23
CA ALA A 128 7.19 -19.81 -28.62
C ALA A 128 6.76 -20.94 -29.57
N GLY A 129 7.61 -21.95 -29.70
CA GLY A 129 7.39 -23.08 -30.61
C GLY A 129 7.76 -22.80 -32.08
N THR A 130 8.28 -21.61 -32.40
CA THR A 130 8.68 -21.22 -33.76
C THR A 130 10.13 -20.75 -33.83
N SER A 131 10.62 -20.56 -35.05
CA SER A 131 11.88 -19.88 -35.37
C SER A 131 11.65 -18.51 -36.01
N THR A 132 10.41 -17.99 -35.97
CA THR A 132 10.06 -16.70 -36.59
C THR A 132 10.52 -15.56 -35.70
N PRO A 133 11.46 -14.71 -36.16
CA PRO A 133 11.93 -13.57 -35.38
C PRO A 133 10.91 -12.42 -35.44
N ILE A 134 10.72 -11.77 -34.30
CA ILE A 134 9.98 -10.53 -34.11
C ILE A 134 10.97 -9.53 -33.50
N GLU A 135 11.04 -8.34 -34.08
CA GLU A 135 11.93 -7.29 -33.57
C GLU A 135 11.12 -6.26 -32.78
N ILE A 136 11.45 -6.05 -31.51
CA ILE A 136 10.83 -5.03 -30.68
C ILE A 136 11.79 -3.87 -30.52
N THR A 137 11.43 -2.70 -31.02
CA THR A 137 12.17 -1.45 -30.83
C THR A 137 11.58 -0.67 -29.66
N GLU A 138 12.07 0.54 -29.39
CA GLU A 138 11.57 1.39 -28.30
C GLU A 138 10.05 1.66 -28.36
N ASP A 139 9.49 1.90 -29.56
CA ASP A 139 8.07 2.26 -29.71
C ASP A 139 7.26 1.34 -30.64
N ARG A 140 7.88 0.30 -31.22
CA ARG A 140 7.21 -0.62 -32.16
C ARG A 140 7.55 -2.08 -31.95
N ILE A 141 6.58 -2.93 -32.24
CA ILE A 141 6.73 -4.38 -32.41
C ILE A 141 6.63 -4.67 -33.91
N ASN A 142 7.73 -5.13 -34.51
CA ASN A 142 7.82 -5.48 -35.93
C ASN A 142 7.64 -6.99 -36.08
N LEU A 143 6.46 -7.41 -36.54
CA LEU A 143 6.18 -8.83 -36.83
C LEU A 143 6.89 -9.28 -38.11
N THR A 144 6.97 -8.39 -39.10
CA THR A 144 7.71 -8.59 -40.36
C THR A 144 8.29 -7.26 -40.82
N LYS A 145 8.95 -7.25 -42.00
CA LYS A 145 9.47 -6.01 -42.61
C LYS A 145 8.37 -4.99 -42.94
N ASP A 146 7.16 -5.46 -43.21
CA ASP A 146 6.03 -4.65 -43.68
C ASP A 146 4.94 -4.48 -42.61
N VAL A 147 4.96 -5.29 -41.54
CA VAL A 147 3.92 -5.30 -40.50
C VAL A 147 4.52 -4.89 -39.16
N SER A 148 4.11 -3.73 -38.67
CA SER A 148 4.51 -3.20 -37.36
C SER A 148 3.35 -2.56 -36.60
N TYR A 149 3.39 -2.68 -35.27
CA TYR A 149 2.42 -2.12 -34.32
C TYR A 149 3.14 -1.13 -33.42
N ARG A 150 2.49 -0.03 -33.05
CA ARG A 150 3.02 0.83 -31.98
C ARG A 150 2.62 0.26 -30.63
N TYR A 151 3.49 0.42 -29.65
CA TYR A 151 3.17 0.06 -28.28
C TYR A 151 3.64 1.12 -27.27
N ALA A 152 3.07 1.06 -26.07
CA ALA A 152 3.53 1.82 -24.91
C ALA A 152 3.43 0.94 -23.67
N LEU A 153 4.49 0.90 -22.87
CA LEU A 153 4.49 0.22 -21.58
C LEU A 153 4.09 1.18 -20.46
N ASP A 154 3.30 0.69 -19.52
CA ASP A 154 3.23 1.21 -18.17
C ASP A 154 4.01 0.27 -17.25
N THR A 155 5.22 0.68 -16.87
CA THR A 155 6.11 -0.14 -16.04
C THR A 155 5.72 -0.18 -14.57
N GLY A 156 4.86 0.74 -14.14
CA GLY A 156 4.25 0.77 -12.82
C GLY A 156 3.14 -0.27 -12.72
N ASP A 157 2.17 -0.18 -13.64
CA ASP A 157 0.99 -1.05 -13.69
C ASP A 157 1.26 -2.40 -14.37
N LYS A 158 2.44 -2.58 -14.98
CA LYS A 158 2.80 -3.78 -15.79
C LYS A 158 1.80 -4.05 -16.91
N THR A 159 1.36 -2.98 -17.56
CA THR A 159 0.43 -3.04 -18.69
C THR A 159 1.11 -2.58 -19.97
N ILE A 160 0.54 -2.99 -21.10
CA ILE A 160 0.99 -2.62 -22.42
C ILE A 160 -0.22 -2.16 -23.24
N ALA A 161 -0.09 -1.04 -23.93
CA ALA A 161 -1.09 -0.55 -24.87
C ALA A 161 -0.57 -0.75 -26.30
N PHE A 162 -1.44 -1.16 -27.20
CA PHE A 162 -1.13 -1.37 -28.62
C PHE A 162 -1.94 -0.40 -29.48
N THR A 163 -1.34 0.08 -30.56
CA THR A 163 -2.05 0.90 -31.55
C THR A 163 -1.69 0.46 -32.96
N PHE A 164 -2.73 0.18 -33.76
CA PHE A 164 -2.60 -0.15 -35.17
C PHE A 164 -3.57 0.71 -35.99
N THR A 165 -3.04 1.69 -36.72
CA THR A 165 -3.85 2.64 -37.49
C THR A 165 -4.91 3.32 -36.60
N ASN A 166 -6.17 2.87 -36.66
CA ASN A 166 -7.30 3.37 -35.89
C ASN A 166 -7.81 2.38 -34.81
N LEU A 167 -7.10 1.26 -34.62
CA LEU A 167 -7.41 0.25 -33.61
C LEU A 167 -6.51 0.45 -32.39
N ALA A 168 -7.11 0.38 -31.20
CA ALA A 168 -6.42 0.36 -29.93
C ALA A 168 -6.68 -0.97 -29.23
N GLY A 169 -5.63 -1.53 -28.65
CA GLY A 169 -5.69 -2.71 -27.80
C GLY A 169 -4.89 -2.47 -26.52
N SER A 170 -5.07 -3.33 -25.54
CA SER A 170 -4.28 -3.33 -24.32
C SER A 170 -4.03 -4.76 -23.87
N GLY A 171 -3.08 -4.91 -22.95
CA GLY A 171 -2.78 -6.16 -22.29
C GLY A 171 -1.96 -5.93 -21.04
N CYS A 172 -1.53 -7.04 -20.43
CA CYS A 172 -0.47 -7.04 -19.44
C CYS A 172 0.75 -7.78 -19.97
N TYR A 173 1.90 -7.49 -19.39
CA TYR A 173 3.15 -8.15 -19.75
C TYR A 173 3.84 -8.70 -18.51
N ARG A 174 4.62 -9.76 -18.69
CA ARG A 174 5.48 -10.31 -17.64
C ARG A 174 6.73 -10.95 -18.23
N PHE A 175 7.87 -10.68 -17.62
CA PHE A 175 9.13 -11.38 -17.90
C PHE A 175 9.30 -12.61 -17.01
N SER A 176 9.96 -13.64 -17.52
CA SER A 176 10.51 -14.69 -16.66
C SER A 176 11.56 -14.09 -15.70
N LEU A 177 11.91 -14.80 -14.63
CA LEU A 177 12.89 -14.30 -13.65
C LEU A 177 14.28 -14.02 -14.26
N ASP A 178 14.63 -14.74 -15.33
CA ASP A 178 15.86 -14.57 -16.11
C ASP A 178 15.70 -13.64 -17.32
N ARG A 179 14.48 -13.14 -17.55
CA ARG A 179 14.10 -12.23 -18.65
C ARG A 179 14.34 -12.77 -20.07
N ASN A 180 14.54 -14.08 -20.19
CA ASN A 180 14.68 -14.75 -21.49
C ASN A 180 13.32 -15.12 -22.10
N GLN A 181 12.24 -15.00 -21.35
CA GLN A 181 10.88 -15.17 -21.83
C GLN A 181 10.02 -13.96 -21.47
N LEU A 182 9.10 -13.62 -22.35
CA LEU A 182 8.14 -12.54 -22.19
C LEU A 182 6.76 -13.05 -22.56
N ALA A 183 5.82 -12.95 -21.62
CA ALA A 183 4.40 -13.17 -21.89
C ALA A 183 3.71 -11.83 -22.09
N LEU A 184 2.95 -11.73 -23.18
CA LEU A 184 1.96 -10.67 -23.42
C LEU A 184 0.59 -11.32 -23.36
N VAL A 185 -0.33 -10.78 -22.57
CA VAL A 185 -1.70 -11.28 -22.47
C VAL A 185 -2.64 -10.14 -22.84
N ASP A 186 -3.36 -10.32 -23.94
CA ASP A 186 -4.34 -9.34 -24.41
C ASP A 186 -5.51 -9.22 -23.43
N GLY A 187 -5.98 -7.99 -23.22
CA GLY A 187 -7.10 -7.69 -22.33
C GLY A 187 -7.01 -6.34 -21.64
N SER A 188 -8.03 -6.02 -20.85
CA SER A 188 -8.05 -4.81 -20.03
C SER A 188 -7.60 -5.16 -18.61
N PHE A 189 -6.43 -4.66 -18.21
CA PHE A 189 -5.84 -4.90 -16.89
C PHE A 189 -5.56 -3.58 -16.18
N THR A 190 -5.78 -3.56 -14.88
CA THR A 190 -5.32 -2.50 -13.98
C THR A 190 -4.02 -2.90 -13.29
N GLY A 191 -3.29 -1.93 -12.71
CA GLY A 191 -2.14 -2.24 -11.86
C GLY A 191 -2.45 -3.17 -10.68
N GLY A 192 -3.68 -3.16 -10.17
CA GLY A 192 -4.12 -4.09 -9.12
C GLY A 192 -4.26 -5.54 -9.62
N ASP A 193 -4.78 -5.72 -10.83
CA ASP A 193 -4.94 -7.04 -11.46
C ASP A 193 -3.58 -7.69 -11.71
N THR A 194 -2.64 -6.92 -12.28
CA THR A 194 -1.28 -7.41 -12.55
C THR A 194 -0.51 -7.68 -11.26
N LEU A 195 -0.65 -6.81 -10.25
CA LEU A 195 0.00 -6.99 -8.94
C LEU A 195 -0.41 -8.31 -8.28
N GLY A 196 -1.71 -8.60 -8.21
CA GLY A 196 -2.21 -9.84 -7.61
C GLY A 196 -1.70 -11.09 -8.33
N ARG A 197 -1.72 -11.06 -9.68
CA ARG A 197 -1.22 -12.14 -10.53
C ARG A 197 0.28 -12.38 -10.34
N ASP A 198 1.05 -11.30 -10.21
CA ASP A 198 2.51 -11.36 -10.16
C ASP A 198 3.01 -11.75 -8.78
N ILE A 199 2.27 -11.46 -7.70
CA ILE A 199 2.56 -12.01 -6.35
C ILE A 199 2.51 -13.54 -6.39
N GLY A 200 1.40 -14.10 -6.86
CA GLY A 200 1.22 -15.56 -6.93
C GLY A 200 2.30 -16.21 -7.78
N TRP A 201 2.51 -15.68 -8.98
CA TRP A 201 3.51 -16.21 -9.91
C TRP A 201 4.95 -16.08 -9.37
N THR A 202 5.31 -14.96 -8.75
CA THR A 202 6.67 -14.72 -8.25
C THR A 202 7.04 -15.70 -7.14
N LEU A 203 6.11 -16.00 -6.23
CA LEU A 203 6.34 -16.98 -5.16
C LEU A 203 6.64 -18.36 -5.75
N GLU A 204 5.85 -18.80 -6.73
CA GLU A 204 6.07 -20.07 -7.42
C GLU A 204 7.39 -20.08 -8.19
N ALA A 205 7.67 -19.01 -8.94
CA ALA A 205 8.89 -18.88 -9.73
C ALA A 205 10.15 -18.94 -8.85
N LEU A 206 10.11 -18.34 -7.65
CA LEU A 206 11.21 -18.41 -6.68
C LEU A 206 11.39 -19.83 -6.13
N VAL A 207 10.30 -20.54 -5.81
CA VAL A 207 10.36 -21.95 -5.38
C VAL A 207 10.95 -22.83 -6.48
N LYS A 208 10.51 -22.65 -7.73
CA LYS A 208 11.03 -23.36 -8.91
C LYS A 208 12.51 -23.08 -9.13
N LYS A 209 12.92 -21.82 -9.00
CA LYS A 209 14.33 -21.42 -9.10
C LYS A 209 15.19 -22.10 -8.04
N LEU A 210 14.69 -22.27 -6.81
CA LEU A 210 15.39 -23.02 -5.76
C LEU A 210 15.52 -24.51 -6.07
N GLN A 211 14.60 -25.07 -6.88
CA GLN A 211 14.65 -26.44 -7.38
C GLN A 211 15.54 -26.60 -8.63
N GLY A 212 16.12 -25.51 -9.14
CA GLY A 212 16.90 -25.51 -10.38
C GLY A 212 16.04 -25.49 -11.65
N GLU A 213 14.74 -25.21 -11.52
CA GLU A 213 13.79 -25.10 -12.62
C GLU A 213 13.46 -23.63 -12.94
N THR A 214 13.02 -23.37 -14.17
CA THR A 214 12.50 -22.05 -14.58
C THR A 214 11.00 -22.14 -14.79
N LEU A 215 10.26 -21.21 -14.18
CA LEU A 215 8.81 -21.07 -14.42
C LEU A 215 8.56 -20.15 -15.61
N ALA A 216 7.70 -20.57 -16.54
CA ALA A 216 7.26 -19.74 -17.65
C ALA A 216 6.50 -18.49 -17.15
N PRO A 217 6.62 -17.34 -17.81
CA PRO A 217 6.03 -16.08 -17.34
C PRO A 217 4.51 -16.01 -17.47
N ALA A 218 3.83 -17.01 -18.02
CA ALA A 218 2.37 -17.13 -18.00
C ALA A 218 1.97 -18.61 -18.07
N GLU A 219 0.75 -18.92 -17.65
CA GLU A 219 0.20 -20.27 -17.79
C GLU A 219 -0.03 -20.62 -19.25
N ALA A 220 0.36 -21.84 -19.64
CA ALA A 220 0.14 -22.35 -20.99
C ALA A 220 -1.37 -22.44 -21.27
N GLY A 221 -1.81 -21.83 -22.38
CA GLY A 221 -3.22 -21.86 -22.80
C GLY A 221 -4.09 -20.72 -22.25
N ALA A 222 -3.51 -19.71 -21.59
CA ALA A 222 -4.24 -18.49 -21.29
C ALA A 222 -4.78 -17.84 -22.58
N GLU A 223 -6.04 -17.41 -22.56
CA GLU A 223 -6.67 -16.72 -23.68
C GLU A 223 -5.91 -15.42 -23.98
N GLY A 224 -5.66 -15.14 -25.27
CA GLY A 224 -4.90 -13.95 -25.69
C GLY A 224 -3.41 -13.97 -25.32
N LEU A 225 -2.84 -15.14 -24.97
CA LEU A 225 -1.42 -15.26 -24.65
C LEU A 225 -0.55 -15.28 -25.91
N THR A 226 0.37 -14.33 -25.97
CA THR A 226 1.55 -14.38 -26.85
C THR A 226 2.77 -14.61 -25.97
N LEU A 227 3.42 -15.77 -26.15
CA LEU A 227 4.67 -16.11 -25.44
C LEU A 227 5.86 -15.92 -26.38
N LEU A 228 6.83 -15.16 -25.93
CA LEU A 228 8.05 -14.80 -26.63
C LEU A 228 9.27 -15.35 -25.89
N SER A 229 10.28 -15.78 -26.64
CA SER A 229 11.56 -16.28 -26.13
C SER A 229 12.73 -15.56 -26.81
N ARG A 230 13.82 -15.32 -26.10
CA ARG A 230 15.08 -14.82 -26.67
C ARG A 230 15.76 -15.86 -27.57
N THR A 231 15.46 -17.13 -27.37
CA THR A 231 15.99 -18.25 -28.16
C THR A 231 14.89 -18.88 -29.02
N PRO A 232 15.19 -19.22 -30.29
CA PRO A 232 14.26 -19.94 -31.14
C PRO A 232 14.06 -21.36 -30.60
N SER A 233 12.82 -21.86 -30.64
CA SER A 233 12.48 -23.18 -30.10
C SER A 233 11.71 -24.06 -31.09
N GLY A 234 11.48 -23.59 -32.32
CA GLY A 234 10.93 -24.39 -33.41
C GLY A 234 12.00 -25.22 -34.11
N SER A 235 11.67 -26.45 -34.49
CA SER A 235 12.46 -27.24 -35.44
C SER A 235 12.45 -26.58 -36.81
N ALA A 236 13.63 -26.42 -37.41
CA ALA A 236 13.80 -25.94 -38.79
C ALA A 236 13.17 -26.88 -39.82
#